data_AF-A0A3S8R7Z8-F1
#
_entry.id   AF-A0A3S8R7Z8-F1
#
_cell.length_a   1.000
_cell.length_b   1.000
_cell.length_c   1.000
_cell.angle_alpha   90.00
_cell.angle_beta   90.00
_cell.angle_gamma   90.00
#
_symmetry.space_group_name_H-M   'P 1'
#
loop_
_entity.id
_entity.type
_entity.pdbx_description
1 polymer ?
#
loop_
_entity_poly.entity_id
_entity_poly.type
_entity_poly.pdbx_seq_one_letter_code
_entity_poly.pdbx_strand_id
1 'polypeptide(L)' 'MNTEIETYLSIIKAEMLAEYIDTIDRNFIKEVVLRAGGKDFEIDEVLKHPSVKEIDEDLFYIKTSTS' A
#
# COMPACT_ATOMS: atom_id res chain seq x y z
N MET A 1 2.98 -12.69 10.82
CA MET A 1 3.43 -11.38 10.31
C MET A 1 4.05 -11.66 8.96
N ASN A 2 3.45 -11.18 7.87
CA ASN A 2 3.92 -11.47 6.52
C ASN A 2 4.94 -10.40 6.12
N THR A 3 6.23 -10.76 6.13
CA THR A 3 7.36 -9.82 5.95
C THR A 3 7.38 -9.13 4.58
N GLU A 4 6.79 -9.78 3.57
CA GLU A 4 6.71 -9.24 2.20
C GLU A 4 5.67 -8.11 2.13
N ILE A 5 4.51 -8.26 2.78
CA ILE A 5 3.45 -7.24 2.83
C ILE A 5 3.94 -5.97 3.53
N GLU A 6 4.66 -6.11 4.64
CA GLU A 6 5.28 -4.96 5.34
C GLU A 6 6.31 -4.24 4.48
N THR A 7 7.02 -4.98 3.60
CA THR A 7 7.97 -4.40 2.65
C THR A 7 7.24 -3.56 1.61
N TYR A 8 6.17 -4.09 1.00
CA TYR A 8 5.37 -3.34 0.04
C TYR A 8 4.76 -2.09 0.67
N LEU A 9 4.20 -2.19 1.88
CA LEU A 9 3.65 -1.04 2.60
C LEU A 9 4.70 0.03 2.89
N SER A 10 5.93 -0.38 3.20
CA SER A 10 7.04 0.57 3.43
C SER A 10 7.43 1.31 2.16
N ILE A 11 7.45 0.63 1.01
CA ILE A 11 7.71 1.24 -0.30
C ILE A 11 6.58 2.21 -0.67
N ILE A 12 5.33 1.77 -0.57
CA ILE A 12 4.13 2.60 -0.83
C ILE A 12 4.19 3.89 0.00
N LYS A 13 4.48 3.79 1.30
CA LYS A 13 4.61 4.96 2.19
C LYS A 13 5.73 5.90 1.76
N ALA A 14 6.88 5.38 1.35
CA ALA A 14 8.00 6.19 0.91
C ALA A 14 7.66 6.97 -0.37
N GLU A 15 6.92 6.36 -1.30
CA GLU A 15 6.49 7.01 -2.53
C GLU A 15 5.39 8.06 -2.29
N MET A 16 4.41 7.74 -1.43
CA MET A 16 3.42 8.73 -0.98
C MET A 16 4.07 9.99 -0.41
N LEU A 17 5.11 9.80 0.43
CA LEU A 17 5.88 10.92 1.01
C LEU A 17 6.67 11.70 -0.05
N ALA A 18 7.25 11.01 -1.03
CA ALA A 18 8.03 11.65 -2.10
C ALA A 18 7.15 12.50 -3.03
N GLU A 19 5.91 12.06 -3.26
CA GLU A 19 4.94 12.75 -4.12
C GLU A 19 4.04 13.74 -3.37
N TYR A 20 4.18 13.84 -2.04
CA TYR A 20 3.32 14.66 -1.17
C TYR A 20 1.82 14.34 -1.33
N ILE A 21 1.48 13.05 -1.43
CA ILE A 21 0.11 12.56 -1.55
C ILE A 21 -0.32 11.81 -0.28
N ASP A 22 -1.55 12.03 0.15
CA ASP A 22 -2.12 11.39 1.34
C ASP A 22 -2.95 10.14 1.02
N THR A 23 -3.40 10.00 -0.23
CA THR A 23 -4.28 8.90 -0.67
C THR A 23 -3.79 8.35 -1.99
N ILE A 24 -3.98 7.05 -2.19
CA ILE A 24 -3.54 6.30 -3.37
C ILE A 24 -4.68 5.43 -3.88
N ASP A 25 -4.64 5.11 -5.17
CA ASP A 25 -5.61 4.20 -5.75
C ASP A 25 -5.10 2.74 -5.79
N ARG A 26 -5.97 1.81 -6.20
CA ARG A 26 -5.60 0.41 -6.36
C ARG A 26 -4.48 0.18 -7.39
N ASN A 27 -4.43 1.01 -8.43
CA ASN A 27 -3.42 0.89 -9.48
C ASN A 27 -2.03 1.24 -8.95
N PHE A 28 -1.92 2.29 -8.14
CA PHE A 28 -0.70 2.67 -7.45
C PHE A 28 -0.16 1.50 -6.60
N ILE A 29 -1.03 0.89 -5.79
CA ILE A 29 -0.65 -0.29 -4.97
C ILE A 29 -0.16 -1.43 -5.87
N LYS A 30 -0.88 -1.72 -6.95
CA LYS A 30 -0.51 -2.75 -7.92
C LYS A 30 0.85 -2.48 -8.55
N GLU A 31 1.10 -1.25 -9.00
CA GLU A 31 2.36 -0.86 -9.62
C GLU A 31 3.54 -1.05 -8.66
N VAL A 32 3.40 -0.60 -7.41
CA VAL A 32 4.45 -0.76 -6.40
C VAL A 32 4.73 -2.23 -6.11
N VAL A 33 3.68 -3.05 -5.88
CA VAL A 33 3.81 -4.49 -5.57
C VAL A 33 4.50 -5.22 -6.73
N LEU A 34 4.06 -5.01 -7.97
CA LEU A 34 4.64 -5.67 -9.14
C LEU A 34 6.08 -5.21 -9.40
N ARG A 35 6.39 -3.92 -9.22
CA ARG A 35 7.76 -3.39 -9.37
C ARG A 35 8.70 -3.94 -8.29
N ALA A 36 8.20 -4.21 -7.10
CA ALA A 36 8.93 -4.85 -6.01
C ALA A 36 9.11 -6.38 -6.21
N GLY A 37 8.59 -6.95 -7.30
CA GLY A 37 8.69 -8.39 -7.62
C GLY A 37 7.56 -9.24 -7.04
N GLY A 38 6.53 -8.62 -6.48
CA GLY A 38 5.34 -9.30 -5.99
C GLY A 38 4.40 -9.77 -7.10
N LYS A 39 3.35 -10.46 -6.69
CA LYS A 39 2.33 -11.11 -7.53
C LYS A 39 0.96 -10.52 -7.27
N ASP A 40 0.04 -10.76 -8.20
CA ASP A 40 -1.32 -10.21 -8.11
C ASP A 40 -2.06 -10.57 -6.81
N PHE A 41 -1.85 -11.78 -6.26
CA PHE A 41 -2.51 -12.18 -5.00
C PHE A 41 -2.01 -11.38 -3.79
N GLU A 42 -0.77 -10.88 -3.82
CA GLU A 42 -0.19 -10.09 -2.74
C GLU A 42 -0.79 -8.68 -2.71
N ILE A 43 -1.31 -8.18 -3.83
CA ILE A 43 -2.08 -6.92 -3.87
C ILE A 43 -3.32 -7.06 -3.00
N ASP A 44 -4.05 -8.18 -3.12
CA ASP A 44 -5.23 -8.43 -2.30
C ASP A 44 -4.87 -8.60 -0.81
N GLU A 45 -3.67 -9.12 -0.50
CA GLU A 45 -3.16 -9.16 0.87
C GLU A 45 -2.80 -7.78 1.42
N VAL A 46 -2.17 -6.93 0.60
CA VAL A 46 -1.89 -5.52 0.96
C VAL A 46 -3.21 -4.80 1.25
N LEU A 47 -4.22 -4.92 0.39
CA LEU A 47 -5.53 -4.29 0.56
C LEU A 47 -6.27 -4.74 1.82
N LYS A 48 -6.04 -5.98 2.28
CA LYS A 48 -6.62 -6.53 3.52
C LYS A 48 -5.80 -6.20 4.77
N HIS A 49 -4.64 -5.57 4.61
CA HIS A 49 -3.74 -5.31 5.74
C HIS A 49 -4.35 -4.24 6.68
N PRO A 50 -4.28 -4.39 8.03
CA PRO A 50 -4.90 -3.45 8.98
C PRO A 50 -4.44 -1.99 8.87
N SER A 51 -3.27 -1.77 8.28
CA SER A 51 -2.70 -0.44 8.01
C SER A 51 -3.28 0.21 6.76
N VAL A 52 -3.93 -0.53 5.87
CA VAL A 52 -4.61 0.01 4.69
C VAL A 52 -6.06 0.28 5.06
N LYS A 53 -6.53 1.48 4.78
CA LYS A 53 -7.92 1.87 5.00
C LYS A 53 -8.49 2.39 3.70
N GLU A 54 -9.52 1.70 3.19
CA GLU A 54 -10.35 2.23 2.12
C GLU A 54 -11.18 3.40 2.66
N ILE A 55 -11.18 4.51 1.92
CA ILE A 55 -11.89 5.74 2.28
C ILE A 55 -12.95 6.13 1.25
N ASP A 56 -12.79 5.67 0.00
CA ASP A 56 -13.74 5.79 -1.11
C ASP A 56 -13.49 4.61 -2.09
N GLU A 57 -14.35 4.44 -3.08
CA GLU A 57 -14.23 3.39 -4.10
C GLU A 57 -12.84 3.46 -4.76
N ASP A 58 -12.06 2.38 -4.57
CA ASP A 58 -10.68 2.24 -5.04
C ASP A 58 -9.69 3.31 -4.53
N LEU A 59 -10.04 4.08 -3.47
CA LEU A 59 -9.17 5.07 -2.84
C LEU A 59 -8.77 4.66 -1.41
N PHE A 60 -7.47 4.61 -1.16
CA PHE A 60 -6.88 4.07 0.05
C PHE A 60 -5.98 5.07 0.76
N TYR A 61 -6.00 5.00 2.08
CA TYR A 61 -5.07 5.66 2.99
C TYR A 61 -4.22 4.61 3.69
N ILE A 62 -2.90 4.81 3.73
CA ILE A 62 -1.99 3.96 4.50
C ILE A 62 -1.71 4.62 5.85
N LYS A 63 -2.19 3.99 6.94
CA LYS A 63 -1.90 4.41 8.30
C LYS A 63 -0.39 4.47 8.52
N THR A 64 0.11 5.68 8.69
CA THR A 64 1.37 5.92 9.36
C THR A 64 1.13 5.64 10.83
N SER A 65 1.79 4.62 11.39
CA SER A 65 1.70 4.36 12.82
C SER A 65 2.15 5.62 13.58
N THR A 66 1.20 6.39 14.10
CA THR A 66 1.45 7.44 15.07
C THR A 66 0.66 7.08 16.32
N SER A 67 1.43 6.63 17.33
CA SER A 67 1.09 6.51 18.76
C SER A 67 0.25 5.32 19.19
#